data_AF-A0A2V6GB95-F1
#
_entry.id   AF-A0A2V6GB95-F1
#
_cell.length_a   1.000
_cell.length_b   1.000
_cell.length_c   1.000
_cell.angle_alpha   90.00
_cell.angle_beta   90.00
_cell.angle_gamma   90.00
#
_symmetry.space_group_name_H-M   'P 1'
#
loop_
_entity.id
_entity.type
_entity.pdbx_description
1 polymer ?
#
loop_
_entity_poly.entity_id
_entity_poly.type
_entity_poly.pdbx_seq_one_letter_code
_entity_poly.pdbx_strand_id
1 'polypeptide(L)'
;MEGELFGIRAFLIDAPEFGTLRGRPGGALIIENGHIAEVGDFDDLRRTQRAQSVRWIDYRAAAIFPGLIDCHTHLPQYSAVARGESELLPWLRQHIFPVEREFTGPKARAEAPQFFHEVARNGTTTVMAYAAIYEDSCEIGFEAAQQSGLRVILGKMMMDLGSYGQLQPKKVVSVSLLESERLCRKWHRAENGRLEYAFSPRFAVACSEKLMRGAAEMAARFDAYLQTHLADTRMSTKNADC
;
A
#
# COMPACT_ATOMS: atom_id res chain seq x y z
N MET A 1 -2.64 23.00 -3.99
CA MET A 1 -3.71 23.27 -4.98
C MET A 1 -5.05 23.22 -4.25
N GLU A 2 -5.28 24.15 -3.33
CA GLU A 2 -6.64 24.36 -2.79
C GLU A 2 -7.39 25.28 -3.75
N GLY A 3 -8.60 24.89 -4.14
CA GLY A 3 -9.49 25.72 -4.96
C GLY A 3 -9.42 25.51 -6.48
N GLU A 4 -8.77 24.45 -6.99
CA GLU A 4 -8.77 24.20 -8.43
C GLU A 4 -9.97 23.35 -8.85
N LEU A 5 -11.02 24.03 -9.36
CA LEU A 5 -12.11 23.40 -10.10
C LEU A 5 -11.70 23.23 -11.56
N PHE A 6 -11.61 21.99 -12.02
CA PHE A 6 -11.30 21.70 -13.42
C PHE A 6 -12.04 20.46 -13.91
N GLY A 7 -12.19 20.36 -15.23
CA GLY A 7 -12.87 19.27 -15.89
C GLY A 7 -11.93 18.48 -16.78
N ILE A 8 -12.14 17.18 -16.86
CA ILE A 8 -11.45 16.30 -17.80
C ILE A 8 -12.48 15.70 -18.74
N ARG A 9 -12.26 15.82 -20.06
CA ARG A 9 -13.04 15.15 -21.09
C ARG A 9 -12.26 13.96 -21.63
N ALA A 10 -12.85 12.77 -21.64
CA ALA A 10 -12.20 11.55 -22.16
C ALA A 10 -13.23 10.44 -22.43
N PHE A 11 -12.78 9.32 -23.00
CA PHE A 11 -13.53 8.08 -22.88
C PHE A 11 -13.38 7.55 -21.44
N LEU A 12 -14.44 7.60 -20.64
CA LEU A 12 -14.41 7.09 -19.26
C LEU A 12 -14.81 5.62 -19.22
N ILE A 13 -14.08 4.83 -18.43
CA ILE A 13 -14.35 3.41 -18.19
C ILE A 13 -14.33 3.15 -16.69
N ASP A 14 -15.38 2.53 -16.13
CA ASP A 14 -15.41 2.08 -14.74
C ASP A 14 -16.23 0.79 -14.54
N ALA A 15 -16.17 0.22 -13.34
CA ALA A 15 -16.86 -1.02 -12.96
C ALA A 15 -17.61 -0.81 -11.63
N PRO A 16 -18.81 -0.20 -11.66
CA PRO A 16 -19.54 0.13 -10.43
C PRO A 16 -20.07 -1.12 -9.70
N GLU A 17 -20.26 -2.22 -10.42
CA GLU A 17 -20.70 -3.50 -9.88
C GLU A 17 -19.79 -4.63 -10.36
N PHE A 18 -19.59 -5.64 -9.52
CA PHE A 18 -18.76 -6.80 -9.86
C PHE A 18 -19.27 -7.49 -11.13
N GLY A 19 -18.35 -7.80 -12.03
CA GLY A 19 -18.67 -8.44 -13.32
C GLY A 19 -19.23 -7.49 -14.38
N THR A 20 -19.30 -6.18 -14.12
CA THR A 20 -19.79 -5.19 -15.08
C THR A 20 -18.68 -4.21 -15.49
N LEU A 21 -18.79 -3.69 -16.71
CA LEU A 21 -17.95 -2.62 -17.21
C LEU A 21 -18.85 -1.57 -17.87
N ARG A 22 -18.71 -0.32 -17.45
CA ARG A 22 -19.46 0.82 -17.98
C ARG A 22 -18.52 1.74 -18.74
N GLY A 23 -18.84 2.00 -20.00
CA GLY A 23 -18.11 2.92 -20.87
C GLY A 23 -18.91 4.18 -21.18
N ARG A 24 -18.25 5.34 -21.21
CA ARG A 24 -18.82 6.64 -21.62
C ARG A 24 -17.89 7.30 -22.65
N PRO A 25 -18.07 7.07 -23.97
CA PRO A 25 -17.20 7.62 -25.01
C PRO A 25 -17.13 9.16 -25.01
N GLY A 26 -18.26 9.84 -24.71
CA GLY A 26 -18.34 11.29 -24.54
C GLY A 26 -18.19 11.75 -23.09
N GLY A 27 -17.54 10.96 -22.23
CA GLY A 27 -17.52 11.17 -20.79
C GLY A 27 -16.72 12.39 -20.35
N ALA A 28 -17.10 12.90 -19.17
CA ALA A 28 -16.39 13.95 -18.48
C ALA A 28 -16.47 13.80 -16.96
N LEU A 29 -15.42 14.26 -16.29
CA LEU A 29 -15.30 14.38 -14.84
C LEU A 29 -15.09 15.85 -14.50
N ILE A 30 -15.72 16.35 -13.44
CA ILE A 30 -15.37 17.61 -12.80
C ILE A 30 -14.72 17.27 -11.47
N ILE A 31 -13.53 17.82 -11.25
CA ILE A 31 -12.73 17.62 -10.05
C ILE A 31 -12.67 18.93 -9.29
N GLU A 32 -12.93 18.85 -7.99
CA GLU A 32 -12.83 19.95 -7.05
C GLU A 32 -12.02 19.48 -5.83
N ASN A 33 -10.93 20.17 -5.52
CA ASN A 33 -10.07 19.87 -4.36
C ASN A 33 -9.61 18.40 -4.28
N GLY A 34 -9.34 17.77 -5.43
CA GLY A 34 -8.90 16.38 -5.51
C GLY A 34 -10.01 15.33 -5.42
N HIS A 35 -11.28 15.75 -5.34
CA HIS A 35 -12.45 14.87 -5.32
C HIS A 35 -13.27 15.01 -6.60
N ILE A 36 -13.94 13.93 -7.01
CA ILE A 36 -14.89 13.97 -8.12
C ILE A 36 -16.16 14.67 -7.63
N ALA A 37 -16.45 15.85 -8.20
CA ALA A 37 -17.67 16.60 -7.92
C ALA A 37 -18.82 16.12 -8.81
N GLU A 38 -18.55 15.88 -10.10
CA GLU A 38 -19.55 15.42 -11.06
C GLU A 38 -18.92 14.45 -12.08
N VAL A 39 -19.73 13.50 -12.58
CA VAL A 39 -19.37 12.60 -13.69
C VAL A 39 -20.56 12.48 -14.63
N GLY A 40 -20.34 12.55 -15.94
CA GLY A 40 -21.44 12.55 -16.89
C GLY A 40 -21.01 12.63 -18.35
N ASP A 41 -21.96 12.96 -19.22
CA ASP A 41 -21.68 13.34 -20.60
C ASP A 41 -21.09 14.75 -20.65
N PHE A 42 -20.05 14.95 -21.46
CA PHE A 42 -19.36 16.23 -21.58
C PHE A 42 -20.27 17.36 -22.05
N ASP A 43 -21.15 17.12 -23.02
CA ASP A 43 -21.98 18.19 -23.59
C ASP A 43 -23.06 18.64 -22.61
N ASP A 44 -23.56 17.72 -21.77
CA ASP A 44 -24.48 18.04 -20.68
C ASP A 44 -23.77 18.80 -19.55
N LEU A 45 -22.61 18.30 -19.11
CA LEU A 45 -21.83 18.95 -18.06
C LEU A 45 -21.37 20.35 -18.48
N ARG A 46 -20.93 20.54 -19.73
CA ARG A 46 -20.48 21.85 -20.23
C ARG A 46 -21.61 22.89 -20.29
N ARG A 47 -22.84 22.48 -20.57
CA ARG A 47 -24.01 23.38 -20.67
C ARG A 47 -24.59 23.76 -19.31
N THR A 48 -24.28 22.99 -18.27
CA THR A 48 -24.79 23.26 -16.91
C THR A 48 -24.22 24.58 -16.39
N GLN A 49 -25.12 25.50 -16.02
CA GLN A 49 -24.75 26.82 -15.50
C GLN A 49 -24.15 26.68 -14.10
N ARG A 50 -22.97 27.28 -13.88
CA ARG A 50 -22.24 27.24 -12.61
C ARG A 50 -21.75 28.63 -12.20
N ALA A 51 -21.52 28.81 -10.91
CA ALA A 51 -20.98 30.05 -10.36
C ALA A 51 -19.53 30.30 -10.80
N GLN A 52 -18.74 29.23 -10.96
CA GLN A 52 -17.36 29.27 -11.43
C GLN A 52 -17.25 28.58 -12.79
N SER A 53 -16.41 29.12 -13.67
CA SER A 53 -16.11 28.49 -14.95
C SER A 53 -15.22 27.26 -14.74
N VAL A 54 -15.51 26.18 -15.47
CA VAL A 54 -14.71 24.95 -15.44
C VAL A 54 -13.63 25.03 -16.52
N ARG A 55 -12.36 24.94 -16.11
CA ARG A 55 -11.24 24.76 -17.05
C ARG A 55 -11.22 23.32 -17.54
N TRP A 56 -11.41 23.11 -18.84
CA TRP A 56 -11.44 21.77 -19.42
C TRP A 56 -10.08 21.33 -19.95
N ILE A 57 -9.70 20.09 -19.63
CA ILE A 57 -8.56 19.38 -20.19
C ILE A 57 -9.09 18.29 -21.11
N ASP A 58 -8.59 18.27 -22.35
CA ASP A 58 -9.09 17.37 -23.40
C ASP A 58 -8.18 16.16 -23.59
N TYR A 59 -8.68 15.00 -23.17
CA TYR A 59 -8.04 13.69 -23.31
C TYR A 59 -8.92 12.71 -24.11
N ARG A 60 -9.67 13.20 -25.10
CA ARG A 60 -10.53 12.35 -25.97
C ARG A 60 -9.80 11.21 -26.68
N ALA A 61 -8.49 11.35 -26.91
CA ALA A 61 -7.67 10.29 -27.51
C ALA A 61 -7.28 9.17 -26.51
N ALA A 62 -7.58 9.34 -25.23
CA ALA A 62 -7.28 8.38 -24.18
C ALA A 62 -8.56 7.81 -23.54
N ALA A 63 -8.43 6.59 -23.05
CA ALA A 63 -9.37 6.04 -22.07
C ALA A 63 -8.86 6.36 -20.66
N ILE A 64 -9.75 6.83 -19.79
CA ILE A 64 -9.47 7.07 -18.38
C ILE A 64 -10.29 6.07 -17.56
N PHE A 65 -9.62 5.43 -16.60
CA PHE A 65 -10.22 4.48 -15.67
C PHE A 65 -9.73 4.78 -14.24
N PRO A 66 -10.45 4.31 -13.20
CA PRO A 66 -9.99 4.43 -11.82
C PRO A 66 -8.60 3.82 -11.65
N GLY A 67 -7.72 4.49 -10.89
CA GLY A 67 -6.39 3.97 -10.63
C GLY A 67 -6.43 2.59 -9.96
N LEU A 68 -5.43 1.77 -10.28
CA LEU A 68 -5.39 0.38 -9.79
C LEU A 68 -5.13 0.34 -8.29
N ILE A 69 -5.69 -0.68 -7.64
CA ILE A 69 -5.49 -0.97 -6.23
C ILE A 69 -4.66 -2.25 -6.12
N ASP A 70 -3.43 -2.12 -5.66
CA ASP A 70 -2.58 -3.25 -5.31
C ASP A 70 -2.79 -3.59 -3.83
N CYS A 71 -3.48 -4.69 -3.57
CA CYS A 71 -3.81 -5.11 -2.22
C CYS A 71 -2.65 -5.81 -1.49
N HIS A 72 -1.52 -6.09 -2.15
CA HIS A 72 -0.43 -6.82 -1.53
C HIS A 72 0.89 -6.69 -2.29
N THR A 73 1.88 -6.05 -1.66
CA THR A 73 3.26 -6.02 -2.17
C THR A 73 4.29 -5.86 -1.05
N HIS A 74 5.57 -5.97 -1.40
CA HIS A 74 6.69 -5.89 -0.46
C HIS A 74 7.69 -4.83 -0.92
N LEU A 75 7.68 -3.68 -0.25
CA LEU A 75 8.67 -2.62 -0.47
C LEU A 75 10.12 -3.14 -0.38
N PRO A 76 10.53 -3.92 0.64
CA PRO A 76 11.94 -4.33 0.77
C PRO A 76 12.39 -5.36 -0.26
N GLN A 77 11.48 -5.87 -1.10
CA GLN A 77 11.78 -6.86 -2.13
C GLN A 77 11.90 -6.25 -3.53
N TYR A 78 11.78 -4.93 -3.65
CA TYR A 78 11.81 -4.22 -4.94
C TYR A 78 13.05 -4.55 -5.77
N SER A 79 14.24 -4.59 -5.15
CA SER A 79 15.50 -4.96 -5.82
C SER A 79 15.66 -6.47 -6.12
N ALA A 80 14.70 -7.29 -5.67
CA ALA A 80 14.67 -8.74 -5.88
C ALA A 80 13.57 -9.21 -6.85
N VAL A 81 12.84 -8.28 -7.49
CA VAL A 81 11.81 -8.60 -8.48
C VAL A 81 12.40 -9.48 -9.60
N ALA A 82 11.59 -10.43 -10.09
CA ALA A 82 11.93 -11.39 -11.13
C ALA A 82 13.06 -12.39 -10.79
N ARG A 83 13.38 -12.59 -9.51
CA ARG A 83 14.19 -13.73 -9.03
C ARG A 83 13.28 -14.91 -8.74
N GLY A 84 13.22 -15.90 -9.63
CA GLY A 84 12.34 -17.07 -9.48
C GLY A 84 13.04 -18.26 -8.81
N GLU A 85 12.28 -19.05 -8.07
CA GLU A 85 12.68 -20.37 -7.55
C GLU A 85 11.46 -21.32 -7.60
N SER A 86 11.69 -22.64 -7.53
CA SER A 86 10.60 -23.64 -7.62
C SER A 86 9.76 -23.77 -6.34
N GLU A 87 10.29 -23.37 -5.18
CA GLU A 87 9.63 -23.50 -3.88
C GLU A 87 9.78 -22.23 -3.03
N LEU A 88 8.74 -21.92 -2.25
CA LEU A 88 8.66 -20.69 -1.44
C LEU A 88 9.76 -20.60 -0.36
N LEU A 89 9.99 -21.65 0.43
CA LEU A 89 10.96 -21.58 1.53
C LEU A 89 12.42 -21.44 1.03
N PRO A 90 12.87 -22.21 0.01
CA PRO A 90 14.14 -21.96 -0.65
C PRO A 90 14.23 -20.54 -1.22
N TRP A 91 13.21 -20.07 -1.96
CA TRP A 91 13.17 -18.72 -2.51
C TRP A 91 13.35 -17.65 -1.42
N LEU A 92 12.58 -17.77 -0.33
CA LEU A 92 12.64 -16.84 0.80
C LEU A 92 14.06 -16.78 1.38
N ARG A 93 14.68 -17.94 1.61
CA ARG A 93 16.01 -18.02 2.22
C ARG A 93 17.12 -17.50 1.30
N GLN A 94 17.03 -17.78 0.00
CA GLN A 94 18.09 -17.48 -0.96
C GLN A 94 18.03 -16.05 -1.49
N HIS A 95 16.83 -15.52 -1.74
CA HIS A 95 16.66 -14.26 -2.46
C HIS A 95 16.07 -13.15 -1.59
N ILE A 96 15.15 -13.49 -0.68
CA ILE A 96 14.32 -12.49 0.00
C ILE A 96 14.86 -12.06 1.36
N PHE A 97 15.13 -13.02 2.25
CA PHE A 97 15.67 -12.70 3.58
C PHE A 97 16.99 -11.92 3.52
N PRO A 98 17.93 -12.18 2.57
CA PRO A 98 19.12 -11.36 2.45
C PRO A 98 18.81 -9.89 2.11
N VAL A 99 17.92 -9.65 1.16
CA VAL A 99 17.57 -8.28 0.72
C VAL A 99 16.81 -7.54 1.80
N GLU A 100 15.86 -8.19 2.47
CA GLU A 100 15.10 -7.61 3.59
C GLU A 100 15.98 -7.29 4.80
N ARG A 101 16.96 -8.14 5.11
CA ARG A 101 17.93 -7.91 6.20
C ARG A 101 18.79 -6.68 5.95
N GLU A 102 19.08 -6.39 4.69
CA GLU A 102 19.84 -5.20 4.31
C GLU A 102 18.98 -3.94 4.21
N PHE A 103 17.65 -4.08 4.25
CA PHE A 103 16.68 -2.99 4.08
C PHE A 103 16.53 -2.14 5.35
N THR A 104 17.67 -1.63 5.82
CA THR A 104 17.82 -0.62 6.87
C THR A 104 17.57 0.79 6.33
N GLY A 105 17.56 1.81 7.19
CA GLY A 105 17.25 3.18 6.78
C GLY A 105 18.04 3.72 5.57
N PRO A 106 19.36 3.48 5.44
CA PRO A 106 20.11 3.85 4.24
C PRO A 106 19.57 3.23 2.94
N LYS A 107 19.22 1.95 2.94
CA LYS A 107 18.67 1.25 1.77
C LYS A 107 17.24 1.70 1.48
N ALA A 108 16.42 1.88 2.52
CA ALA A 108 15.07 2.41 2.39
C ALA A 108 15.06 3.82 1.75
N ARG A 109 15.99 4.70 2.14
CA ARG A 109 16.11 6.04 1.53
C ARG A 109 16.43 5.99 0.04
N ALA A 110 17.19 5.00 -0.40
CA ALA A 110 17.55 4.82 -1.81
C ALA A 110 16.41 4.19 -2.62
N GLU A 111 15.75 3.17 -2.08
CA GLU A 111 14.82 2.33 -2.84
C GLU A 111 13.35 2.75 -2.72
N ALA A 112 12.90 3.29 -1.58
CA ALA A 112 11.47 3.60 -1.38
C ALA A 112 10.90 4.64 -2.35
N PRO A 113 11.59 5.75 -2.68
CA PRO A 113 11.11 6.67 -3.70
C PRO A 113 10.97 6.03 -5.08
N GLN A 114 11.91 5.14 -5.45
CA GLN A 114 11.88 4.43 -6.72
C GLN A 114 10.72 3.43 -6.77
N PHE A 115 10.50 2.70 -5.69
CA PHE A 115 9.37 1.78 -5.55
C PHE A 115 8.03 2.50 -5.78
N PHE A 116 7.77 3.62 -5.09
CA PHE A 116 6.51 4.34 -5.27
C PHE A 116 6.40 5.03 -6.64
N HIS A 117 7.53 5.44 -7.24
CA HIS A 117 7.55 5.91 -8.62
C HIS A 117 7.07 4.81 -9.58
N GLU A 118 7.59 3.59 -9.46
CA GLU A 118 7.19 2.48 -10.33
C GLU A 118 5.74 2.05 -10.08
N VAL A 119 5.27 2.04 -8.83
CA VAL A 119 3.85 1.81 -8.50
C VAL A 119 2.96 2.79 -9.26
N ALA A 120 3.26 4.10 -9.17
CA ALA A 120 2.51 5.14 -9.87
C ALA A 120 2.61 5.02 -11.39
N ARG A 121 3.82 4.74 -11.91
CA ARG A 121 4.10 4.62 -13.34
C ARG A 121 3.31 3.49 -14.00
N ASN A 122 3.00 2.43 -13.25
CA ASN A 122 2.19 1.30 -13.72
C ASN A 122 0.67 1.49 -13.49
N GLY A 123 0.23 2.69 -13.08
CA GLY A 123 -1.18 3.04 -12.93
C GLY A 123 -1.79 2.65 -11.57
N THR A 124 -1.00 2.15 -10.63
CA THR A 124 -1.45 1.88 -9.26
C THR A 124 -1.48 3.17 -8.46
N THR A 125 -2.66 3.52 -7.93
CA THR A 125 -2.86 4.73 -7.12
C THR A 125 -3.08 4.43 -5.65
N THR A 126 -3.44 3.18 -5.32
CA THR A 126 -3.54 2.68 -3.95
C THR A 126 -2.73 1.41 -3.77
N VAL A 127 -1.90 1.34 -2.74
CA VAL A 127 -1.10 0.14 -2.45
C VAL A 127 -1.11 -0.22 -0.97
N MET A 128 -1.26 -1.51 -0.67
CA MET A 128 -1.02 -2.09 0.63
C MET A 128 0.29 -2.87 0.62
N ALA A 129 1.27 -2.41 1.41
CA ALA A 129 2.64 -2.91 1.35
C ALA A 129 3.19 -3.35 2.72
N TYR A 130 4.10 -4.31 2.69
CA TYR A 130 4.99 -4.64 3.80
C TYR A 130 6.26 -3.79 3.71
N ALA A 131 6.68 -3.22 4.83
CA ALA A 131 8.04 -2.74 5.04
C ALA A 131 8.93 -3.86 5.61
N ALA A 132 10.22 -3.58 5.79
CA ALA A 132 11.12 -4.48 6.52
C ALA A 132 10.80 -4.52 8.04
N ILE A 133 11.56 -5.31 8.78
CA ILE A 133 11.40 -5.45 10.24
C ILE A 133 11.87 -4.23 11.05
N TYR A 134 12.57 -3.29 10.43
CA TYR A 134 13.21 -2.14 11.10
C TYR A 134 12.27 -0.92 11.16
N GLU A 135 12.18 -0.29 12.33
CA GLU A 135 11.34 0.90 12.57
C GLU A 135 11.72 2.05 11.63
N ASP A 136 13.00 2.37 11.54
CA ASP A 136 13.55 3.47 10.72
C ASP A 136 13.19 3.33 9.23
N SER A 137 13.24 2.10 8.73
CA SER A 137 13.03 1.77 7.32
C SER A 137 11.55 1.85 6.95
N CYS A 138 10.67 1.48 7.88
CA CYS A 138 9.24 1.69 7.73
C CYS A 138 8.89 3.19 7.79
N GLU A 139 9.52 3.96 8.67
CA GLU A 139 9.34 5.41 8.76
C GLU A 139 9.72 6.11 7.45
N ILE A 140 10.89 5.78 6.89
CA ILE A 140 11.34 6.29 5.59
C ILE A 140 10.41 5.85 4.46
N GLY A 141 9.86 4.63 4.54
CA GLY A 141 8.84 4.16 3.61
C GLY A 141 7.60 5.06 3.61
N PHE A 142 7.12 5.48 4.78
CA PHE A 142 6.01 6.44 4.88
C PHE A 142 6.38 7.83 4.38
N GLU A 143 7.59 8.33 4.64
CA GLU A 143 8.06 9.61 4.11
C GLU A 143 8.08 9.61 2.57
N ALA A 144 8.55 8.52 1.96
CA ALA A 144 8.51 8.34 0.52
C ALA A 144 7.06 8.22 -0.02
N ALA A 145 6.19 7.49 0.69
CA ALA A 145 4.77 7.39 0.36
C ALA A 145 4.07 8.77 0.38
N GLN A 146 4.35 9.59 1.39
CA GLN A 146 3.85 10.96 1.49
C GLN A 146 4.25 11.79 0.28
N GLN A 147 5.53 11.77 -0.09
CA GLN A 147 6.06 12.50 -1.25
C GLN A 147 5.47 12.01 -2.58
N SER A 148 5.10 10.73 -2.68
CA SER A 148 4.57 10.16 -3.92
C SER A 148 3.17 10.65 -4.32
N GLY A 149 2.37 11.14 -3.36
CA GLY A 149 0.96 11.49 -3.62
C GLY A 149 0.00 10.28 -3.73
N LEU A 150 0.49 9.05 -3.58
CA LEU A 150 -0.33 7.83 -3.60
C LEU A 150 -1.14 7.63 -2.31
N ARG A 151 -2.18 6.82 -2.37
CA ARG A 151 -2.83 6.29 -1.16
C ARG A 151 -2.08 5.02 -0.73
N VAL A 152 -1.56 5.00 0.50
CA VAL A 152 -0.68 3.90 0.95
C VAL A 152 -1.11 3.38 2.30
N ILE A 153 -1.26 2.07 2.39
CA ILE A 153 -1.37 1.33 3.65
C ILE A 153 -0.04 0.59 3.84
N LEU A 154 0.76 1.00 4.81
CA LEU A 154 2.10 0.44 5.03
C LEU A 154 2.25 -0.05 6.47
N GLY A 155 3.04 -1.11 6.65
CA GLY A 155 3.26 -1.67 7.97
C GLY A 155 4.65 -2.24 8.15
N LYS A 156 5.23 -2.05 9.34
CA LYS A 156 6.49 -2.69 9.72
C LYS A 156 6.22 -4.18 9.83
N MET A 157 6.98 -5.00 9.11
CA MET A 157 6.86 -6.44 9.22
C MET A 157 7.17 -6.90 10.66
N MET A 158 6.36 -7.80 11.20
CA MET A 158 6.50 -8.35 12.54
C MET A 158 6.79 -9.86 12.44
N MET A 159 7.78 -10.33 13.17
CA MET A 159 8.14 -11.75 13.31
C MET A 159 8.95 -11.96 14.59
N ASP A 160 8.87 -13.11 15.22
CA ASP A 160 9.64 -13.43 16.44
C ASP A 160 10.12 -14.89 16.50
N LEU A 161 9.64 -15.73 15.58
CA LEU A 161 10.16 -17.07 15.36
C LEU A 161 11.13 -17.02 14.17
N GLY A 162 12.43 -17.05 14.46
CA GLY A 162 13.50 -16.95 13.45
C GLY A 162 14.55 -15.88 13.78
N SER A 163 15.34 -15.48 12.79
CA SER A 163 16.40 -14.48 12.99
C SER A 163 15.82 -13.06 12.90
N TYR A 164 15.83 -12.35 14.03
CA TYR A 164 15.50 -10.93 14.12
C TYR A 164 16.78 -10.08 14.23
N GLY A 165 17.71 -10.31 13.30
CA GLY A 165 19.05 -9.74 13.37
C GLY A 165 19.78 -10.14 14.66
N GLN A 166 20.16 -9.15 15.47
CA GLN A 166 20.96 -9.32 16.70
C GLN A 166 20.14 -9.22 18.00
N LEU A 167 18.82 -9.04 17.94
CA LEU A 167 18.00 -8.91 19.15
C LEU A 167 17.92 -10.23 19.92
N GLN A 168 17.95 -10.14 21.26
CA GLN A 168 17.68 -11.31 22.09
C GLN A 168 16.24 -11.78 21.91
N PRO A 169 15.98 -13.09 21.66
CA PRO A 169 14.65 -13.61 21.36
C PRO A 169 13.56 -13.15 22.35
N LYS A 170 13.86 -13.13 23.65
CA LYS A 170 12.92 -12.72 24.71
C LYS A 170 12.44 -11.27 24.63
N LYS A 171 13.14 -10.40 23.89
CA LYS A 171 12.78 -8.97 23.74
C LYS A 171 12.04 -8.69 22.43
N VAL A 172 12.10 -9.59 21.45
CA VAL A 172 11.62 -9.33 20.08
C VAL A 172 10.14 -8.97 20.05
N VAL A 173 9.28 -9.73 20.74
CA VAL A 173 7.83 -9.44 20.81
C VAL A 173 7.56 -8.04 21.34
N SER A 174 8.14 -7.69 22.50
CA SER A 174 7.93 -6.37 23.11
C SER A 174 8.45 -5.24 22.24
N VAL A 175 9.61 -5.41 21.62
CA VAL A 175 10.21 -4.38 20.75
C VAL A 175 9.35 -4.20 19.50
N SER A 176 9.01 -5.30 18.81
CA SER A 176 8.21 -5.23 17.58
C SER A 176 6.84 -4.59 17.82
N LEU A 177 6.18 -4.87 18.95
CA LEU A 177 4.90 -4.24 19.31
C LEU A 177 5.07 -2.74 19.60
N LEU A 178 6.09 -2.35 20.38
CA LEU A 178 6.35 -0.95 20.73
C LEU A 178 6.71 -0.09 19.52
N GLU A 179 7.57 -0.57 18.64
CA GLU A 179 7.94 0.10 17.38
C GLU A 179 6.72 0.24 16.48
N SER A 180 5.92 -0.82 16.33
CA SER A 180 4.71 -0.79 15.50
C SER A 180 3.67 0.19 16.06
N GLU A 181 3.53 0.27 17.38
CA GLU A 181 2.66 1.26 18.03
C GLU A 181 3.13 2.70 17.76
N ARG A 182 4.44 2.99 17.86
CA ARG A 182 4.97 4.34 17.57
C ARG A 182 4.73 4.73 16.12
N LEU A 183 5.02 3.84 15.17
CA LEU A 183 4.76 4.08 13.76
C LEU A 183 3.27 4.28 13.48
N CYS A 184 2.40 3.45 14.07
CA CYS A 184 0.95 3.59 13.94
C CYS A 184 0.48 4.95 14.45
N ARG A 185 0.94 5.39 15.63
CA ARG A 185 0.58 6.70 16.19
C ARG A 185 1.04 7.87 15.33
N LYS A 186 2.17 7.73 14.63
CA LYS A 186 2.71 8.77 13.75
C LYS A 186 1.99 8.83 12.40
N TRP A 187 1.71 7.68 11.80
CA TRP A 187 1.37 7.60 10.37
C TRP A 187 -0.05 7.17 10.05
N HIS A 188 -0.75 6.47 10.96
CA HIS A 188 -2.14 6.09 10.71
C HIS A 188 -3.02 7.34 10.56
N ARG A 189 -3.84 7.39 9.50
CA ARG A 189 -4.70 8.52 9.12
C ARG A 189 -3.94 9.83 8.79
N ALA A 190 -2.63 9.78 8.57
CA ALA A 190 -1.89 10.93 8.08
C ALA A 190 -2.33 11.30 6.65
N GLU A 191 -2.02 12.54 6.22
CA GLU A 191 -2.42 13.06 4.91
C GLU A 191 -3.93 12.95 4.65
N ASN A 192 -4.75 13.30 5.65
CA ASN A 192 -6.21 13.20 5.60
C ASN A 192 -6.71 11.79 5.25
N GLY A 193 -6.07 10.75 5.79
CA GLY A 193 -6.43 9.35 5.54
C GLY A 193 -5.87 8.76 4.24
N ARG A 194 -4.98 9.47 3.53
CA ARG A 194 -4.25 8.90 2.39
C ARG A 194 -3.13 7.97 2.82
N LEU A 195 -2.56 8.15 4.01
CA LEU A 195 -1.58 7.25 4.59
C LEU A 195 -2.21 6.53 5.78
N GLU A 196 -2.10 5.21 5.79
CA GLU A 196 -2.68 4.35 6.81
C GLU A 196 -1.66 3.32 7.30
N TYR A 197 -1.77 2.93 8.57
CA TYR A 197 -0.89 1.91 9.15
C TYR A 197 -1.55 0.53 9.12
N ALA A 198 -0.75 -0.50 8.85
CA ALA A 198 -1.14 -1.89 9.03
C ALA A 198 -0.22 -2.60 10.03
N PHE A 199 -0.81 -3.21 11.06
CA PHE A 199 -0.09 -4.20 11.86
C PHE A 199 0.17 -5.42 10.97
N SER A 200 1.44 -5.82 10.85
CA SER A 200 1.87 -6.69 9.73
C SER A 200 2.64 -7.93 10.21
N PRO A 201 2.04 -8.83 11.03
CA PRO A 201 2.62 -10.13 11.31
C PRO A 201 2.83 -10.88 10.01
N ARG A 202 4.07 -11.31 9.73
CA ARG A 202 4.44 -11.80 8.40
C ARG A 202 3.57 -12.98 7.97
N PHE A 203 3.59 -14.05 8.76
CA PHE A 203 2.79 -15.27 8.60
C PHE A 203 2.95 -16.15 9.83
N ALA A 204 2.04 -17.12 10.03
CA ALA A 204 1.96 -17.94 11.23
C ALA A 204 3.27 -18.67 11.60
N VAL A 205 4.05 -19.13 10.61
CA VAL A 205 5.31 -19.88 10.87
C VAL A 205 6.43 -18.98 11.42
N ALA A 206 6.36 -17.67 11.17
CA ALA A 206 7.37 -16.71 11.63
C ALA A 206 6.94 -15.94 12.90
N CYS A 207 5.73 -16.18 13.41
CA CYS A 207 5.16 -15.43 14.50
C CYS A 207 4.64 -16.35 15.60
N SER A 208 5.03 -16.11 16.85
CA SER A 208 4.38 -16.75 17.99
C SER A 208 2.93 -16.28 18.09
N GLU A 209 2.10 -17.11 18.73
CA GLU A 209 0.73 -16.74 19.07
C GLU A 209 0.67 -15.41 19.84
N LYS A 210 1.62 -15.18 20.75
CA LYS A 210 1.70 -13.94 21.54
C LYS A 210 1.89 -12.71 20.66
N LEU A 211 2.77 -12.79 19.65
CA LEU A 211 2.97 -11.68 18.72
C LEU A 211 1.72 -11.43 17.86
N MET A 212 1.11 -12.50 17.34
CA MET A 212 -0.09 -12.38 16.51
C MET A 212 -1.28 -11.80 17.27
N ARG A 213 -1.51 -12.25 18.52
CA ARG A 213 -2.55 -11.69 19.39
C ARG A 213 -2.29 -10.22 19.70
N GLY A 214 -1.06 -9.86 20.06
CA GLY A 214 -0.69 -8.47 20.32
C GLY A 214 -0.91 -7.57 19.10
N ALA A 215 -0.58 -8.04 17.89
CA ALA A 215 -0.82 -7.31 16.65
C ALA A 215 -2.33 -7.10 16.40
N ALA A 216 -3.16 -8.14 16.59
CA ALA A 216 -4.61 -8.04 16.43
C ALA A 216 -5.25 -7.10 17.47
N GLU A 217 -4.83 -7.17 18.74
CA GLU A 217 -5.28 -6.27 19.80
C GLU A 217 -4.92 -4.81 19.48
N MET A 218 -3.71 -4.55 18.99
CA MET A 218 -3.30 -3.21 18.59
C MET A 218 -4.08 -2.70 17.38
N ALA A 219 -4.28 -3.53 16.35
CA ALA A 219 -5.07 -3.16 15.17
C ALA A 219 -6.50 -2.76 15.59
N ALA A 220 -7.15 -3.56 16.43
CA ALA A 220 -8.47 -3.25 16.95
C ALA A 220 -8.48 -1.97 17.82
N ARG A 221 -7.48 -1.79 18.68
CA ARG A 221 -7.37 -0.62 19.57
C ARG A 221 -7.18 0.69 18.82
N PHE A 222 -6.43 0.68 17.73
CA PHE A 222 -6.15 1.88 16.92
C PHE A 222 -7.10 2.06 15.74
N ASP A 223 -8.02 1.10 15.49
CA ASP A 223 -8.86 1.05 14.29
C ASP A 223 -8.01 1.13 13.00
N ALA A 224 -6.89 0.39 13.04
CA ALA A 224 -5.89 0.29 11.99
C ALA A 224 -6.00 -1.05 11.25
N TYR A 225 -5.35 -1.14 10.09
CA TYR A 225 -5.37 -2.36 9.29
C TYR A 225 -4.57 -3.49 9.95
N LEU A 226 -4.91 -4.72 9.58
CA LEU A 226 -4.13 -5.92 9.87
C LEU A 226 -3.85 -6.62 8.53
N GLN A 227 -2.59 -6.95 8.25
CA GLN A 227 -2.21 -7.79 7.11
C GLN A 227 -1.34 -8.95 7.54
N THR A 228 -1.56 -10.11 6.92
CA THR A 228 -0.71 -11.29 7.05
C THR A 228 -0.81 -12.12 5.77
N HIS A 229 0.10 -13.07 5.57
CA HIS A 229 -0.07 -14.10 4.54
C HIS A 229 -0.87 -15.28 5.09
N LEU A 230 -1.74 -15.89 4.28
CA LEU A 230 -2.57 -17.03 4.68
C LEU A 230 -2.67 -18.05 3.55
N ALA A 231 -2.36 -19.31 3.85
CA ALA A 231 -2.48 -20.45 2.93
C ALA A 231 -1.68 -20.33 1.61
N ASP A 232 -0.59 -19.57 1.60
CA ASP A 232 0.24 -19.36 0.40
C ASP A 232 0.88 -20.64 -0.18
N THR A 233 1.08 -21.69 0.62
CA THR A 233 1.55 -23.00 0.14
C THR A 233 0.95 -24.15 0.94
N ARG A 234 0.92 -25.36 0.37
CA ARG A 234 0.57 -26.60 1.10
C ARG A 234 1.49 -26.91 2.29
N MET A 235 2.68 -26.31 2.35
CA MET A 235 3.60 -26.48 3.49
C MET A 235 3.31 -25.50 4.63
N SER A 236 2.89 -24.26 4.33
CA SER A 236 2.50 -23.30 5.38
C SER A 236 1.24 -23.73 6.13
N THR A 237 0.35 -24.51 5.49
CA THR A 237 -0.79 -25.13 6.17
C THR A 237 -0.38 -26.27 7.11
N LYS A 238 0.53 -27.16 6.69
CA LYS A 238 0.99 -28.28 7.53
C LYS A 238 1.82 -27.87 8.75
N ASN A 239 2.59 -26.79 8.65
CA ASN A 239 3.40 -26.29 9.76
C ASN A 239 2.65 -25.33 10.70
N ALA A 240 1.41 -24.96 10.37
CA ALA A 240 0.52 -24.19 11.26
C ALA A 240 -0.26 -25.09 12.24
N ASP A 241 -0.32 -26.40 11.98
CA ASP A 241 -1.02 -27.40 12.79
C ASP A 241 -0.11 -28.08 13.86
N CYS A 242 1.07 -27.51 14.17
CA CYS A 242 2.01 -28.04 15.16
C CYS A 242 2.23 -27.09 16.33
#